data_AF-A0A8J3S448-F1
#
_entry.id   AF-A0A8J3S448-F1
#
_cell.length_a   1.000
_cell.length_b   1.000
_cell.length_c   1.000
_cell.angle_alpha   90.00
_cell.angle_beta   90.00
_cell.angle_gamma   90.00
#
_symmetry.space_group_name_H-M   'P 1'
#
loop_
_entity.id
_entity.type
_entity.pdbx_description
1 polymer ?
#
loop_
_entity_poly.entity_id
_entity_poly.type
_entity_poly.pdbx_seq_one_letter_code
_entity_poly.pdbx_strand_id
1 'polypeptide(L)'
;MSHSTLTAIPAQTTATRRGSAGAAAGLAAYTTAMERGDAPLFGYLVMYSIYGTETGVSHQELQRWFTELGLHQDFLPAPITPLNAYERVTGKTGVRTSYRLPESTPLSGEKVEATLMIRHVSREPHQITRHLVREVRDEGRLQLSYDPGLAEIIFQRADRRQPGAGSLQIVPNAAAIAALAPPEQDTVRATLAEVEDAYRRQCHFYSGDQLRTLIRTYIEALHAVRVRPSGGVYFVHRAHAAPLAGLRELVARFGAGSSLTRVPLPDDEEMREMVIDAFTTKAEEELTRLSLEIATARAEGASQAQVQALLRRFDAVKDSTTEHSARLATSLKSTEAALQLVHAQMASLLTSAC
;
A
#
# COMPACT_ATOMS: atom_id res chain seq x y z
N MET A 1 -4.15 -66.51 -2.86
CA MET A 1 -3.15 -65.53 -3.30
C MET A 1 -3.88 -64.29 -3.75
N SER A 2 -3.41 -63.15 -3.27
CA SER A 2 -4.15 -61.91 -3.08
C SER A 2 -4.57 -61.22 -4.39
N HIS A 3 -5.82 -60.76 -4.40
CA HIS A 3 -6.32 -59.79 -5.37
C HIS A 3 -5.68 -58.42 -5.12
N SER A 4 -5.22 -57.74 -6.18
CA SER A 4 -4.96 -56.31 -6.18
C SER A 4 -5.58 -55.69 -7.42
N THR A 5 -6.79 -55.20 -7.22
CA THR A 5 -7.56 -54.41 -8.16
C THR A 5 -7.15 -52.96 -7.99
N LEU A 6 -6.57 -52.36 -9.03
CA LEU A 6 -6.26 -50.93 -9.10
C LEU A 6 -7.57 -50.13 -9.09
N THR A 7 -7.87 -49.51 -7.95
CA THR A 7 -8.97 -48.55 -7.80
C THR A 7 -8.58 -47.22 -8.44
N ALA A 8 -9.28 -46.85 -9.50
CA ALA A 8 -9.20 -45.53 -10.11
C ALA A 8 -9.70 -44.46 -9.11
N ILE A 9 -8.87 -43.45 -8.85
CA ILE A 9 -9.22 -42.27 -8.06
C ILE A 9 -10.13 -41.38 -8.92
N PRO A 10 -11.37 -41.07 -8.50
CA PRO A 10 -12.20 -40.14 -9.25
C PRO A 10 -11.66 -38.72 -9.10
N ALA A 11 -11.62 -38.02 -10.25
CA ALA A 11 -11.27 -36.61 -10.36
C ALA A 11 -12.05 -35.77 -9.35
N GLN A 12 -11.33 -34.94 -8.59
CA GLN A 12 -11.93 -33.97 -7.69
C GLN A 12 -12.75 -32.96 -8.51
N THR A 13 -14.05 -33.08 -8.34
CA THR A 13 -15.08 -32.15 -8.79
C THR A 13 -14.71 -30.73 -8.40
N THR A 14 -14.65 -29.86 -9.41
CA THR A 14 -14.66 -28.40 -9.30
C THR A 14 -15.66 -27.94 -8.23
N ALA A 15 -15.15 -27.53 -7.07
CA ALA A 15 -15.92 -26.93 -6.01
C ALA A 15 -16.44 -25.56 -6.47
N THR A 16 -17.72 -25.58 -6.79
CA THR A 16 -18.63 -24.51 -7.16
C THR A 16 -18.38 -23.19 -6.41
N ARG A 17 -18.07 -22.14 -7.18
CA ARG A 17 -17.99 -20.70 -6.82
C ARG A 17 -19.34 -20.08 -6.34
N ARG A 18 -20.29 -20.88 -5.83
CA ARG A 18 -21.66 -20.46 -5.44
C ARG A 18 -21.78 -19.97 -3.97
N GLY A 19 -20.77 -20.17 -3.13
CA GLY A 19 -20.86 -19.82 -1.70
C GLY A 19 -20.75 -18.32 -1.38
N SER A 20 -19.98 -17.55 -2.16
CA SER A 20 -19.70 -16.14 -1.82
C SER A 20 -20.88 -15.20 -2.09
N ALA A 21 -21.66 -15.44 -3.15
CA ALA A 21 -22.80 -14.59 -3.51
C ALA A 21 -23.95 -14.70 -2.49
N GLY A 22 -24.24 -15.92 -2.00
CA GLY A 22 -25.26 -16.16 -0.98
C GLY A 22 -24.90 -15.56 0.38
N ALA A 23 -23.63 -15.69 0.79
CA ALA A 23 -23.14 -15.08 2.03
C ALA A 23 -23.14 -13.55 1.98
N ALA A 24 -22.77 -12.95 0.83
CA ALA A 24 -22.81 -11.51 0.64
C ALA A 24 -24.25 -10.95 0.66
N ALA A 25 -25.21 -11.68 0.07
CA ALA A 25 -26.62 -11.31 0.10
C ALA A 25 -27.22 -11.41 1.53
N GLY A 26 -26.87 -12.46 2.28
CA GLY A 26 -27.30 -12.63 3.67
C GLY A 26 -26.74 -11.53 4.59
N LEU A 27 -25.46 -11.19 4.44
CA LEU A 27 -24.84 -10.10 5.21
C LEU A 27 -25.45 -8.73 4.86
N ALA A 28 -25.74 -8.48 3.59
CA ALA A 28 -26.42 -7.26 3.17
C ALA A 28 -27.82 -7.14 3.79
N ALA A 29 -28.60 -8.23 3.79
CA ALA A 29 -29.92 -8.27 4.42
C ALA A 29 -29.86 -8.04 5.93
N TYR A 30 -28.89 -8.65 6.62
CA TYR A 30 -28.62 -8.41 8.04
C TYR A 30 -28.23 -6.95 8.33
N THR A 31 -27.34 -6.39 7.50
CA THR A 31 -26.94 -4.97 7.60
C THR A 31 -28.16 -4.05 7.46
N THR A 32 -29.00 -4.29 6.46
CA THR A 32 -30.22 -3.50 6.24
C THR A 32 -31.26 -3.72 7.34
N ALA A 33 -31.32 -4.88 8.00
CA ALA A 33 -32.17 -5.10 9.17
C ALA A 33 -31.69 -4.30 10.38
N MET A 34 -30.38 -4.35 10.67
CA MET A 34 -29.76 -3.55 11.74
C MET A 34 -29.91 -2.04 11.52
N GLU A 35 -29.75 -1.57 10.28
CA GLU A 35 -29.94 -0.15 9.92
C GLU A 35 -31.40 0.30 10.04
N ARG A 36 -32.37 -0.61 9.95
CA ARG A 36 -33.81 -0.33 10.11
C ARG A 36 -34.26 -0.20 11.56
N GLY A 37 -33.38 -0.48 12.53
CA GLY A 37 -33.65 -0.24 13.95
C GLY A 37 -34.09 -1.47 14.74
N ASP A 38 -33.90 -2.68 14.22
CA ASP A 38 -34.22 -3.92 14.94
C ASP A 38 -33.30 -4.15 16.17
N ALA A 39 -32.13 -3.48 16.21
CA ALA A 39 -31.29 -3.36 17.39
C ALA A 39 -30.44 -2.07 17.34
N PRO A 40 -30.03 -1.52 18.50
CA PRO A 40 -29.08 -0.42 18.57
C PRO A 40 -27.78 -0.74 17.81
N LEU A 41 -27.41 0.09 16.83
CA LEU A 41 -26.21 -0.09 16.01
C LEU A 41 -25.08 0.80 16.52
N PHE A 42 -23.90 0.23 16.80
CA PHE A 42 -22.74 0.99 17.26
C PHE A 42 -21.89 1.49 16.10
N GLY A 43 -21.66 0.63 15.11
CA GLY A 43 -20.86 0.96 13.94
C GLY A 43 -20.68 -0.22 13.02
N TYR A 44 -19.56 -0.26 12.33
CA TYR A 44 -19.24 -1.30 11.36
C TYR A 44 -17.81 -1.80 11.53
N LEU A 45 -17.62 -3.11 11.42
CA LEU A 45 -16.32 -3.68 11.10
C LEU A 45 -16.13 -3.66 9.59
N VAL A 46 -15.07 -3.00 9.14
CA VAL A 46 -14.77 -2.75 7.74
C VAL A 46 -13.52 -3.52 7.36
N MET A 47 -13.63 -4.28 6.28
CA MET A 47 -12.53 -5.02 5.66
C MET A 47 -12.58 -4.73 4.17
N TYR A 48 -11.42 -4.66 3.51
CA TYR A 48 -11.38 -4.45 2.08
C TYR A 48 -10.26 -5.22 1.41
N SER A 49 -10.49 -5.52 0.14
CA SER A 49 -9.56 -6.14 -0.78
C SER A 49 -9.55 -5.37 -2.08
N ILE A 50 -8.36 -5.13 -2.63
CA ILE A 50 -8.19 -4.49 -3.94
C ILE A 50 -7.44 -5.46 -4.83
N TYR A 51 -8.14 -5.99 -5.83
CA TYR A 51 -7.67 -6.96 -6.81
C TYR A 51 -8.16 -6.58 -8.21
N GLY A 52 -7.56 -7.18 -9.24
CA GLY A 52 -8.11 -7.09 -10.61
C GLY A 52 -8.03 -5.70 -11.22
N THR A 53 -7.07 -4.86 -10.82
CA THR A 53 -6.84 -3.53 -11.43
C THR A 53 -6.22 -3.61 -12.83
N GLU A 54 -6.34 -4.77 -13.49
CA GLU A 54 -5.82 -5.06 -14.83
C GLU A 54 -6.46 -4.15 -15.88
N THR A 55 -7.75 -3.84 -15.73
CA THR A 55 -8.48 -2.88 -16.58
C THR A 55 -8.02 -1.43 -16.38
N GLY A 56 -7.29 -1.14 -15.30
CA GLY A 56 -6.82 0.19 -14.94
C GLY A 56 -7.93 1.10 -14.38
N VAL A 57 -7.54 2.04 -13.50
CA VAL A 57 -8.41 3.13 -13.02
C VAL A 57 -7.69 4.44 -13.31
N SER A 58 -8.25 5.27 -14.17
CA SER A 58 -7.68 6.58 -14.50
C SER A 58 -8.05 7.65 -13.46
N HIS A 59 -7.33 8.78 -13.47
CA HIS A 59 -7.65 9.91 -12.60
C HIS A 59 -9.04 10.49 -12.88
N GLN A 60 -9.43 10.60 -14.15
CA GLN A 60 -10.74 11.14 -14.55
C GLN A 60 -11.88 10.23 -14.09
N GLU A 61 -11.73 8.91 -14.23
CA GLU A 61 -12.72 7.96 -13.72
C GLU A 61 -12.86 8.04 -12.20
N LEU A 62 -11.73 8.08 -11.50
CA LEU A 62 -11.73 8.14 -10.05
C LEU A 62 -12.39 9.44 -9.55
N GLN A 63 -12.05 10.59 -10.14
CA GLN A 63 -12.66 11.87 -9.82
C GLN A 63 -14.17 11.88 -10.05
N ARG A 64 -14.61 11.32 -11.19
CA ARG A 64 -16.02 11.16 -11.51
C ARG A 64 -16.73 10.30 -10.46
N TRP A 65 -16.17 9.14 -10.11
CA TRP A 65 -16.77 8.25 -9.11
C TRP A 65 -16.84 8.89 -7.72
N PHE A 66 -15.82 9.66 -7.32
CA PHE A 66 -15.86 10.41 -6.06
C PHE A 66 -17.05 11.36 -6.01
N THR A 67 -17.27 12.09 -7.11
CA THR A 67 -18.40 13.01 -7.25
C THR A 67 -19.75 12.28 -7.21
N GLU A 68 -19.88 11.22 -8.03
CA GLU A 68 -21.12 10.42 -8.11
C GLU A 68 -21.50 9.76 -6.78
N LEU A 69 -20.50 9.37 -5.98
CA LEU A 69 -20.69 8.64 -4.73
C LEU A 69 -20.71 9.54 -3.49
N GLY A 70 -20.62 10.87 -3.66
CA GLY A 70 -20.61 11.82 -2.56
C GLY A 70 -19.40 11.68 -1.64
N LEU A 71 -18.26 11.24 -2.16
CA LEU A 71 -17.01 11.09 -1.42
C LEU A 71 -16.24 12.42 -1.37
N HIS A 72 -15.52 12.65 -0.27
CA HIS A 72 -14.73 13.86 -0.08
C HIS A 72 -13.56 13.92 -1.07
N GLN A 73 -13.50 14.99 -1.85
CA GLN A 73 -12.50 15.19 -2.91
C GLN A 73 -11.08 15.39 -2.37
N ASP A 74 -10.93 15.77 -1.10
CA ASP A 74 -9.63 15.94 -0.45
C ASP A 74 -8.83 14.63 -0.37
N PHE A 75 -9.50 13.48 -0.47
CA PHE A 75 -8.84 12.17 -0.53
C PHE A 75 -8.47 11.75 -1.95
N LEU A 76 -8.92 12.46 -2.98
CA LEU A 76 -8.57 12.12 -4.36
C LEU A 76 -7.05 12.22 -4.54
N PRO A 77 -6.36 11.16 -4.99
CA PRO A 77 -4.93 11.23 -5.22
C PRO A 77 -4.61 12.28 -6.29
N ALA A 78 -3.42 12.89 -6.19
CA ALA A 78 -2.93 13.79 -7.22
C ALA A 78 -2.98 13.14 -8.62
N PRO A 79 -3.15 13.95 -9.68
CA PRO A 79 -3.07 13.47 -11.05
C PRO A 79 -1.78 12.69 -11.31
N ILE A 80 -1.89 11.68 -12.15
CA ILE A 80 -0.74 10.87 -12.57
C ILE A 80 0.17 11.76 -13.43
N THR A 81 1.45 11.84 -13.06
CA THR A 81 2.46 12.54 -13.86
C THR A 81 3.41 11.54 -14.51
N PRO A 82 3.87 11.79 -15.75
CA PRO A 82 4.87 10.97 -16.43
C PRO A 82 6.14 10.77 -15.58
N LEU A 83 6.59 11.82 -14.88
CA LEU A 83 7.74 11.71 -13.98
C LEU A 83 7.52 10.70 -12.85
N ASN A 84 6.37 10.75 -12.17
CA ASN A 84 6.07 9.83 -11.07
C ASN A 84 5.92 8.39 -11.59
N ALA A 85 5.35 8.21 -12.79
CA ALA A 85 5.27 6.91 -13.46
C ALA A 85 6.68 6.37 -13.75
N TYR A 86 7.56 7.18 -14.34
CA TYR A 86 8.96 6.84 -14.57
C TYR A 86 9.66 6.43 -13.26
N GLU A 87 9.56 7.27 -12.22
CA GLU A 87 10.25 7.02 -10.96
C GLU A 87 9.80 5.72 -10.29
N ARG A 88 8.51 5.35 -10.43
CA ARG A 88 7.94 4.11 -9.90
C ARG A 88 8.39 2.88 -10.68
N VAL A 89 8.32 2.93 -12.01
CA VAL A 89 8.73 1.82 -12.89
C VAL A 89 10.21 1.54 -12.80
N THR A 90 11.03 2.58 -12.63
CA THR A 90 12.50 2.45 -12.66
C THR A 90 13.13 2.58 -11.27
N GLY A 91 12.32 2.66 -10.21
CA GLY A 91 12.76 2.86 -8.83
C GLY A 91 13.19 1.56 -8.13
N LYS A 92 13.45 1.63 -6.82
CA LYS A 92 13.94 0.50 -6.02
C LYS A 92 13.03 -0.74 -6.06
N THR A 93 11.72 -0.53 -6.15
CA THR A 93 10.69 -1.58 -6.24
C THR A 93 10.10 -1.69 -7.65
N GLY A 94 10.78 -1.10 -8.64
CA GLY A 94 10.36 -1.13 -10.04
C GLY A 94 10.65 -2.45 -10.73
N VAL A 95 10.72 -2.43 -12.05
CA VAL A 95 11.00 -3.61 -12.88
C VAL A 95 12.34 -4.23 -12.47
N ARG A 96 12.29 -5.52 -12.14
CA ARG A 96 13.42 -6.35 -11.74
C ARG A 96 13.15 -7.78 -12.17
N THR A 97 14.12 -8.40 -12.83
CA THR A 97 13.97 -9.76 -13.36
C THR A 97 15.15 -10.61 -12.88
N SER A 98 14.87 -11.70 -12.16
CA SER A 98 15.88 -12.68 -11.75
C SER A 98 15.71 -13.96 -12.57
N TYR A 99 16.82 -14.53 -13.04
CA TYR A 99 16.84 -15.72 -13.87
C TYR A 99 18.09 -16.55 -13.59
N ARG A 100 18.05 -17.84 -13.97
CA ARG A 100 19.17 -18.77 -13.79
C ARG A 100 20.10 -18.73 -15.00
N LEU A 101 21.40 -18.79 -14.76
CA LEU A 101 22.38 -18.89 -15.83
C LEU A 101 22.52 -20.34 -16.32
N PRO A 102 22.63 -20.58 -17.64
CA PRO A 102 22.67 -21.92 -18.21
C PRO A 102 23.98 -22.70 -17.93
N GLU A 103 25.08 -22.02 -17.55
CA GLU A 103 26.41 -22.65 -17.42
C GLU A 103 26.83 -23.10 -16.01
N SER A 104 25.97 -23.04 -15.00
CA SER A 104 26.30 -23.69 -13.73
C SER A 104 26.02 -25.18 -13.82
N THR A 105 26.90 -25.97 -14.45
CA THR A 105 27.01 -27.41 -14.13
C THR A 105 27.53 -27.51 -12.70
N PRO A 106 26.70 -27.88 -11.71
CA PRO A 106 27.18 -27.95 -10.35
C PRO A 106 27.88 -29.30 -10.19
N LEU A 107 29.20 -29.29 -10.01
CA LEU A 107 29.84 -30.38 -9.27
C LEU A 107 29.42 -30.34 -7.77
N SER A 108 28.82 -29.24 -7.29
CA SER A 108 28.47 -28.99 -5.87
C SER A 108 27.00 -28.68 -5.54
N GLY A 109 26.08 -28.65 -6.52
CA GLY A 109 24.66 -28.30 -6.31
C GLY A 109 24.33 -26.80 -6.15
N GLU A 110 25.32 -25.91 -6.27
CA GLU A 110 25.14 -24.46 -6.12
C GLU A 110 24.54 -23.79 -7.38
N LYS A 111 23.62 -22.84 -7.17
CA LYS A 111 22.89 -22.14 -8.24
C LYS A 111 23.52 -20.77 -8.49
N VAL A 112 23.88 -20.49 -9.74
CA VAL A 112 24.28 -19.15 -10.16
C VAL A 112 23.04 -18.42 -10.70
N GLU A 113 22.69 -17.30 -10.08
CA GLU A 113 21.55 -16.48 -10.46
C GLU A 113 22.00 -15.10 -10.93
N ALA A 114 21.39 -14.63 -12.01
CA ALA A 114 21.56 -13.28 -12.50
C ALA A 114 20.29 -12.46 -12.26
N THR A 115 20.46 -11.19 -11.93
CA THR A 115 19.36 -10.25 -11.74
C THR A 115 19.58 -9.03 -12.61
N LEU A 116 18.59 -8.72 -13.45
CA LEU A 116 18.45 -7.43 -14.11
C LEU A 116 17.75 -6.46 -13.17
N MET A 117 18.35 -5.29 -12.98
CA MET A 117 17.80 -4.25 -12.13
C MET A 117 18.17 -2.87 -12.64
N ILE A 118 17.35 -1.89 -12.30
CA ILE A 118 17.55 -0.51 -12.73
C ILE A 118 18.26 0.27 -11.62
N ARG A 119 19.37 0.92 -11.97
CA ARG A 119 20.19 1.69 -11.02
C ARG A 119 20.21 3.16 -11.41
N HIS A 120 20.20 4.02 -10.39
CA HIS A 120 20.31 5.45 -10.59
C HIS A 120 21.72 5.86 -11.03
N VAL A 121 21.81 6.75 -12.01
CA VAL A 121 23.08 7.29 -12.51
C VAL A 121 23.15 8.78 -12.27
N SER A 122 22.21 9.55 -12.82
CA SER A 122 22.19 11.01 -12.66
C SER A 122 20.78 11.57 -12.63
N ARG A 123 20.62 12.71 -11.95
CA ARG A 123 19.39 13.52 -11.93
C ARG A 123 19.76 14.95 -12.25
N GLU A 124 19.46 15.37 -13.47
CA GLU A 124 19.73 16.70 -13.97
C GLU A 124 18.43 17.51 -14.07
N PRO A 125 18.50 18.85 -14.22
CA PRO A 125 17.31 19.69 -14.36
C PRO A 125 16.43 19.34 -15.56
N HIS A 126 17.00 18.75 -16.61
CA HIS A 126 16.31 18.45 -17.87
C HIS A 126 16.09 16.95 -18.11
N GLN A 127 16.75 16.08 -17.35
CA GLN A 127 16.61 14.65 -17.53
C GLN A 127 16.93 13.86 -16.25
N ILE A 128 16.44 12.63 -16.18
CA ILE A 128 16.87 11.65 -15.19
C ILE A 128 17.40 10.44 -15.95
N THR A 129 18.61 9.99 -15.61
CA THR A 129 19.22 8.83 -16.24
C THR A 129 19.35 7.69 -15.22
N ARG A 130 18.89 6.51 -15.64
CA ARG A 130 19.05 5.26 -14.91
C ARG A 130 19.55 4.20 -15.89
N HIS A 131 20.35 3.25 -15.43
CA HIS A 131 20.85 2.16 -16.28
C HIS A 131 20.20 0.84 -15.89
N LEU A 132 19.86 0.03 -16.88
CA LEU A 132 19.64 -1.39 -16.67
C LEU A 132 21.01 -2.05 -16.48
N VAL A 133 21.21 -2.71 -15.35
CA VAL A 133 22.44 -3.44 -15.04
C VAL A 133 22.13 -4.91 -14.79
N ARG A 134 23.11 -5.76 -15.04
CA ARG A 134 23.08 -7.18 -14.69
C ARG A 134 24.01 -7.42 -13.51
N GLU A 135 23.46 -8.00 -12.46
CA GLU A 135 24.17 -8.43 -11.26
C GLU A 135 24.15 -9.95 -11.23
N VAL A 136 25.32 -10.58 -11.28
CA VAL A 136 25.45 -12.03 -11.12
C VAL A 136 25.90 -12.33 -9.70
N ARG A 137 25.13 -13.18 -9.02
CA ARG A 137 25.44 -13.66 -7.69
C ARG A 137 25.88 -15.12 -7.77
N ASP A 138 27.10 -15.37 -7.34
CA ASP A 138 27.64 -16.71 -7.11
C ASP A 138 27.72 -16.94 -5.60
N GLU A 139 26.81 -17.77 -5.07
CA GLU A 139 26.77 -18.07 -3.63
C GLU A 139 27.94 -18.94 -3.17
N GLY A 140 28.51 -19.77 -4.05
CA GLY A 140 29.65 -20.62 -3.74
C GLY A 140 30.97 -19.86 -3.67
N ARG A 141 31.08 -18.72 -4.38
CA ARG A 141 32.29 -17.88 -4.42
C ARG A 141 32.21 -16.57 -3.64
N LEU A 142 31.05 -16.24 -3.05
CA LEU A 142 30.79 -14.96 -2.38
C LEU A 142 31.16 -13.75 -3.26
N GLN A 143 31.02 -13.88 -4.58
CA GLN A 143 31.43 -12.86 -5.55
C GLN A 143 30.21 -12.29 -6.27
N LEU A 144 30.20 -10.96 -6.42
CA LEU A 144 29.23 -10.22 -7.22
C LEU A 144 29.95 -9.68 -8.47
N SER A 145 29.44 -10.02 -9.65
CA SER A 145 29.88 -9.41 -10.91
C SER A 145 28.81 -8.43 -11.41
N TYR A 146 29.24 -7.26 -11.86
CA TYR A 146 28.39 -6.22 -12.42
C TYR A 146 28.77 -5.94 -13.86
N ASP A 147 27.81 -6.07 -14.76
CA ASP A 147 27.97 -5.60 -16.14
C ASP A 147 27.43 -4.17 -16.24
N PRO A 148 28.29 -3.15 -16.47
CA PRO A 148 27.84 -1.77 -16.49
C PRO A 148 27.02 -1.48 -17.76
N GLY A 149 25.74 -1.15 -17.57
CA GLY A 149 24.88 -0.46 -18.54
C GLY A 149 24.47 -1.28 -19.76
N LEU A 150 23.59 -2.27 -19.58
CA LEU A 150 22.93 -2.98 -20.67
C LEU A 150 21.98 -2.07 -21.47
N ALA A 151 21.44 -1.04 -20.83
CA ALA A 151 20.67 0.02 -21.49
C ALA A 151 20.66 1.28 -20.62
N GLU A 152 20.54 2.43 -21.26
CA GLU A 152 20.18 3.68 -20.61
C GLU A 152 18.66 3.86 -20.67
N ILE A 153 18.07 4.27 -19.54
CA ILE A 153 16.65 4.49 -19.36
C ILE A 153 16.49 5.93 -18.89
N ILE A 154 16.15 6.82 -19.82
CA ILE A 154 16.22 8.26 -19.65
C ILE A 154 14.79 8.81 -19.59
N PHE A 155 14.51 9.63 -18.59
CA PHE A 155 13.32 10.48 -18.58
C PHE A 155 13.71 11.88 -19.01
N GLN A 156 13.27 12.30 -20.19
CA GLN A 156 13.45 13.67 -20.67
C GLN A 156 12.30 14.53 -20.15
N ARG A 157 12.62 15.57 -19.37
CA ARG A 157 11.62 16.50 -18.85
C ARG A 157 11.17 17.43 -19.97
N ALA A 158 9.86 17.65 -20.04
CA ALA A 158 9.29 18.68 -20.92
C ALA A 158 9.55 20.09 -20.35
N ASP A 159 8.93 21.10 -20.95
CA ASP A 159 9.01 22.50 -20.52
C ASP A 159 8.82 22.63 -18.99
N ARG A 160 9.65 23.47 -18.36
CA ARG A 160 9.62 23.79 -16.92
C ARG A 160 8.26 24.32 -16.47
N ARG A 161 7.44 24.85 -17.40
CA ARG A 161 6.07 25.32 -17.14
C ARG A 161 5.07 24.19 -16.84
N GLN A 162 5.41 22.93 -17.13
CA GLN A 162 4.58 21.76 -16.80
C GLN A 162 5.38 20.79 -15.90
N PRO A 163 5.49 21.08 -14.59
CA PRO A 163 6.22 20.22 -13.67
C PRO A 163 5.75 18.77 -13.73
N GLY A 164 6.69 17.84 -13.97
CA GLY A 164 6.41 16.41 -14.04
C GLY A 164 6.03 15.87 -15.43
N ALA A 165 5.85 16.74 -16.42
CA ALA A 165 5.71 16.33 -17.82
C ALA A 165 7.05 15.89 -18.41
N GLY A 166 7.00 14.95 -19.37
CA GLY A 166 8.18 14.41 -20.02
C GLY A 166 7.90 13.07 -20.72
N SER A 167 8.96 12.48 -21.25
CA SER A 167 8.90 11.23 -22.01
C SER A 167 10.02 10.28 -21.60
N LEU A 168 9.71 8.99 -21.64
CA LEU A 168 10.68 7.91 -21.50
C LEU A 168 11.41 7.70 -22.83
N GLN A 169 12.73 7.54 -22.76
CA GLN A 169 13.59 7.06 -23.82
C GLN A 169 14.41 5.88 -23.28
N ILE A 170 14.45 4.78 -24.03
CA ILE A 170 15.30 3.63 -23.73
C ILE A 170 16.35 3.51 -24.83
N VAL A 171 17.63 3.45 -24.46
CA VAL A 171 18.76 3.30 -25.37
C VAL A 171 19.51 2.01 -25.01
N PRO A 172 19.25 0.90 -25.71
CA PRO A 172 19.94 -0.36 -25.47
C PRO A 172 21.42 -0.28 -25.87
N ASN A 173 22.30 -0.83 -25.03
CA ASN A 173 23.71 -0.99 -25.37
C ASN A 173 23.89 -2.28 -26.17
N ALA A 174 23.75 -2.18 -27.50
CA ALA A 174 23.78 -3.34 -28.40
C ALA A 174 25.06 -4.19 -28.25
N ALA A 175 26.22 -3.56 -28.02
CA ALA A 175 27.49 -4.26 -27.85
C ALA A 175 27.52 -5.06 -26.54
N ALA A 176 27.11 -4.45 -25.42
CA ALA A 176 27.06 -5.14 -24.13
C ALA A 176 26.02 -6.27 -24.12
N ILE A 177 24.87 -6.07 -24.76
CA ILE A 177 23.84 -7.11 -24.91
C ILE A 177 24.36 -8.25 -25.78
N ALA A 178 25.01 -7.97 -26.91
CA ALA A 178 25.53 -8.99 -27.82
C ALA A 178 26.63 -9.87 -27.17
N ALA A 179 27.30 -9.38 -26.13
CA ALA A 179 28.29 -10.15 -25.37
C ALA A 179 27.66 -11.18 -24.41
N LEU A 180 26.35 -11.11 -24.14
CA LEU A 180 25.64 -12.08 -23.30
C LEU A 180 25.23 -13.33 -24.10
N ALA A 181 24.99 -14.44 -23.40
CA ALA A 181 24.45 -15.64 -24.03
C ALA A 181 23.05 -15.38 -24.63
N PRO A 182 22.67 -16.01 -25.76
CA PRO A 182 21.41 -15.71 -26.45
C PRO A 182 20.14 -15.71 -25.57
N PRO A 183 19.93 -16.68 -24.65
CA PRO A 183 18.77 -16.65 -23.75
C PRO A 183 18.74 -15.42 -22.81
N GLU A 184 19.91 -14.92 -22.43
CA GLU A 184 20.01 -13.71 -21.62
C GLU A 184 19.69 -12.46 -22.43
N GLN A 185 20.07 -12.43 -23.72
CA GLN A 185 19.71 -11.33 -24.61
C GLN A 185 18.19 -11.20 -24.73
N ASP A 186 17.49 -12.32 -24.88
CA ASP A 186 16.02 -12.35 -24.93
C ASP A 186 15.42 -11.87 -23.61
N THR A 187 16.00 -12.27 -22.47
CA THR A 187 15.58 -11.81 -21.14
C THR A 187 15.76 -10.30 -21.00
N VAL A 188 16.89 -9.74 -21.43
CA VAL A 188 17.15 -8.29 -21.41
C VAL A 188 16.14 -7.55 -22.28
N ARG A 189 15.88 -8.03 -23.51
CA ARG A 189 14.90 -7.41 -24.41
C ARG A 189 13.49 -7.45 -23.81
N ALA A 190 13.10 -8.58 -23.20
CA ALA A 190 11.81 -8.71 -22.52
C ALA A 190 11.70 -7.74 -21.33
N THR A 191 12.74 -7.59 -20.51
CA THR A 191 12.77 -6.63 -19.41
C THR A 191 12.66 -5.19 -19.90
N LEU A 192 13.32 -4.83 -21.01
CA LEU A 192 13.20 -3.47 -21.58
C LEU A 192 11.78 -3.20 -22.10
N ALA A 193 11.16 -4.18 -22.76
CA ALA A 193 9.76 -4.08 -23.17
C ALA A 193 8.83 -3.95 -21.97
N GLU A 194 9.06 -4.69 -20.88
CA GLU A 194 8.31 -4.58 -19.63
C GLU A 194 8.40 -3.17 -19.03
N VAL A 195 9.59 -2.55 -19.05
CA VAL A 195 9.77 -1.15 -18.59
C VAL A 195 8.91 -0.20 -19.42
N GLU A 196 8.92 -0.33 -20.74
CA GLU A 196 8.14 0.53 -21.63
C GLU A 196 6.63 0.34 -21.41
N ASP A 197 6.16 -0.90 -21.34
CA ASP A 197 4.75 -1.24 -21.09
C ASP A 197 4.27 -0.75 -19.73
N ALA A 198 5.07 -1.00 -18.68
CA ALA A 198 4.78 -0.54 -17.34
C ALA A 198 4.72 0.99 -17.27
N TYR A 199 5.64 1.69 -17.93
CA TYR A 199 5.64 3.15 -17.99
C TYR A 199 4.40 3.69 -18.69
N ARG A 200 4.08 3.18 -19.89
CA ARG A 200 2.88 3.59 -20.64
C ARG A 200 1.62 3.39 -19.79
N ARG A 201 1.47 2.21 -19.17
CA ARG A 201 0.32 1.92 -18.30
C ARG A 201 0.26 2.86 -17.10
N GLN A 202 1.38 3.08 -16.42
CA GLN A 202 1.43 3.91 -15.22
C GLN A 202 1.31 5.41 -15.48
N CYS A 203 1.42 5.86 -16.72
CA CYS A 203 1.08 7.22 -17.12
C CYS A 203 -0.44 7.47 -17.17
N HIS A 204 -1.25 6.41 -17.29
CA HIS A 204 -2.70 6.52 -17.47
C HIS A 204 -3.51 5.98 -16.30
N PHE A 205 -2.99 4.99 -15.58
CA PHE A 205 -3.75 4.25 -14.57
C PHE A 205 -3.03 4.19 -13.22
N TYR A 206 -3.82 4.26 -12.15
CA TYR A 206 -3.35 4.02 -10.80
C TYR A 206 -2.97 2.55 -10.59
N SER A 207 -1.91 2.31 -9.83
CA SER A 207 -1.55 0.96 -9.38
C SER A 207 -2.50 0.47 -8.27
N GLY A 208 -2.56 -0.85 -8.08
CA GLY A 208 -3.32 -1.43 -6.98
C GLY A 208 -2.88 -0.91 -5.60
N ASP A 209 -1.59 -0.63 -5.41
CA ASP A 209 -1.08 -0.08 -4.15
C ASP A 209 -1.51 1.36 -3.91
N GLN A 210 -1.62 2.17 -4.98
CA GLN A 210 -2.15 3.53 -4.88
C GLN A 210 -3.62 3.50 -4.48
N LEU A 211 -4.43 2.61 -5.08
CA LEU A 211 -5.83 2.44 -4.72
C LEU A 211 -6.00 1.86 -3.30
N ARG A 212 -5.15 0.92 -2.88
CA ARG A 212 -5.15 0.42 -1.48
C ARG A 212 -4.82 1.53 -0.49
N THR A 213 -3.84 2.36 -0.82
CA THR A 213 -3.44 3.51 0.01
C THR A 213 -4.58 4.51 0.10
N LEU A 214 -5.23 4.84 -1.02
CA LEU A 214 -6.41 5.68 -1.07
C LEU A 214 -7.52 5.21 -0.12
N ILE A 215 -7.94 3.95 -0.25
CA ILE A 215 -9.02 3.39 0.57
C ILE A 215 -8.62 3.37 2.05
N ARG A 216 -7.37 2.99 2.37
CA ARG A 216 -6.85 3.02 3.74
C ARG A 216 -6.93 4.42 4.34
N THR A 217 -6.38 5.41 3.64
CA THR A 217 -6.32 6.80 4.10
C THR A 217 -7.73 7.37 4.30
N TYR A 218 -8.66 7.05 3.40
CA TYR A 218 -10.05 7.48 3.56
C TYR A 218 -10.68 6.85 4.80
N ILE A 219 -10.56 5.54 5.00
CA ILE A 219 -11.11 4.85 6.18
C ILE A 219 -10.51 5.42 7.47
N GLU A 220 -9.19 5.62 7.51
CA GLU A 220 -8.51 6.18 8.69
C GLU A 220 -8.99 7.60 9.02
N ALA A 221 -9.29 8.41 8.01
CA ALA A 221 -9.83 9.75 8.20
C ALA A 221 -11.30 9.76 8.66
N LEU A 222 -12.02 8.63 8.59
CA LEU A 222 -13.30 8.44 9.26
C LEU A 222 -13.13 8.08 10.75
N HIS A 223 -11.95 8.34 11.32
CA HIS A 223 -11.57 8.03 12.70
C HIS A 223 -11.68 6.54 12.99
N ALA A 224 -11.23 5.72 12.05
CA ALA A 224 -11.28 4.28 12.19
C ALA A 224 -10.30 3.75 13.26
N VAL A 225 -10.75 2.77 14.03
CA VAL A 225 -9.94 2.02 14.99
C VAL A 225 -9.51 0.71 14.35
N ARG A 226 -8.22 0.40 14.36
CA ARG A 226 -7.75 -0.91 13.89
C ARG A 226 -8.00 -1.93 14.99
N VAL A 227 -8.91 -2.88 14.75
CA VAL A 227 -9.30 -3.88 15.74
C VAL A 227 -8.29 -5.04 15.80
N ARG A 228 -7.52 -5.26 14.72
CA ARG A 228 -6.46 -6.27 14.66
C ARG A 228 -5.07 -5.62 14.55
N PRO A 229 -4.07 -6.06 15.35
CA PRO A 229 -2.71 -5.51 15.28
C PRO A 229 -2.05 -5.66 13.89
N SER A 230 -2.31 -6.77 13.21
CA SER A 230 -1.81 -7.01 11.85
C SER A 230 -2.55 -6.20 10.76
N GLY A 231 -3.52 -5.37 11.14
CA GLY A 231 -4.34 -4.57 10.23
C GLY A 231 -5.43 -5.38 9.53
N GLY A 232 -6.10 -4.72 8.57
CA GLY A 232 -7.09 -5.33 7.68
C GLY A 232 -8.53 -5.37 8.21
N VAL A 233 -8.75 -5.11 9.50
CA VAL A 233 -10.08 -4.94 10.10
C VAL A 233 -10.14 -3.62 10.86
N TYR A 234 -11.12 -2.79 10.51
CA TYR A 234 -11.30 -1.44 11.04
C TYR A 234 -12.68 -1.31 11.65
N PHE A 235 -12.80 -0.81 12.87
CA PHE A 235 -14.06 -0.31 13.38
C PHE A 235 -14.28 1.13 12.89
N VAL A 236 -15.47 1.41 12.38
CA VAL A 236 -15.90 2.74 11.97
C VAL A 236 -17.29 3.02 12.56
N HIS A 237 -17.43 4.15 13.26
CA HIS A 237 -18.65 4.51 13.95
C HIS A 237 -19.84 4.71 12.98
N ARG A 238 -21.07 4.42 13.43
CA ARG A 238 -22.29 4.50 12.59
C ARG A 238 -22.53 5.86 11.94
N ALA A 239 -22.00 6.94 12.52
CA ALA A 239 -22.10 8.30 11.96
C ALA A 239 -21.52 8.41 10.54
N HIS A 240 -20.60 7.50 10.17
CA HIS A 240 -19.94 7.48 8.86
C HIS A 240 -20.54 6.45 7.89
N ALA A 241 -21.78 5.97 8.14
CA ALA A 241 -22.43 4.95 7.32
C ALA A 241 -22.52 5.34 5.84
N ALA A 242 -22.86 6.60 5.53
CA ALA A 242 -22.98 7.07 4.16
C ALA A 242 -21.65 7.08 3.40
N PRO A 243 -20.55 7.68 3.91
CA PRO A 243 -19.23 7.54 3.32
C PRO A 243 -18.78 6.08 3.11
N LEU A 244 -19.05 5.19 4.07
CA LEU A 244 -18.72 3.76 3.92
C LEU A 244 -19.51 3.07 2.80
N ALA A 245 -20.78 3.42 2.63
CA ALA A 245 -21.59 2.91 1.51
C ALA A 245 -21.02 3.39 0.17
N GLY A 246 -20.59 4.66 0.08
CA GLY A 246 -19.90 5.20 -1.09
C GLY A 246 -18.57 4.50 -1.36
N LEU A 247 -17.74 4.27 -0.34
CA LEU A 247 -16.48 3.52 -0.49
C LEU A 247 -16.71 2.08 -0.95
N ARG A 248 -17.78 1.43 -0.48
CA ARG A 248 -18.14 0.08 -0.93
C ARG A 248 -18.39 0.03 -2.43
N GLU A 249 -19.20 0.97 -2.91
CA GLU A 249 -19.50 1.09 -4.33
C GLU A 249 -18.27 1.47 -5.15
N LEU A 250 -17.44 2.39 -4.64
CA LEU A 250 -16.17 2.75 -5.27
C LEU A 250 -15.27 1.52 -5.46
N VAL A 251 -15.07 0.72 -4.40
CA VAL A 251 -14.20 -0.45 -4.46
C VAL A 251 -14.76 -1.51 -5.42
N ALA A 252 -16.07 -1.67 -5.51
CA ALA A 252 -16.70 -2.56 -6.48
C ALA A 252 -16.39 -2.16 -7.94
N ARG A 253 -16.21 -0.86 -8.21
CA ARG A 253 -15.85 -0.33 -9.54
C ARG A 253 -14.39 -0.53 -9.93
N PHE A 254 -13.50 -0.88 -8.99
CA PHE A 254 -12.08 -1.12 -9.29
C PHE A 254 -11.82 -2.40 -10.08
N GLY A 255 -12.78 -3.32 -10.13
CA GLY A 255 -12.70 -4.54 -10.93
C GLY A 255 -13.06 -5.80 -10.16
N ALA A 256 -13.10 -6.91 -10.88
CA ALA A 256 -13.47 -8.21 -10.33
C ALA A 256 -12.51 -8.62 -9.20
N GLY A 257 -13.09 -9.02 -8.06
CA GLY A 257 -12.35 -9.44 -6.88
C GLY A 257 -12.04 -8.31 -5.89
N SER A 258 -12.15 -7.05 -6.29
CA SER A 258 -12.14 -5.94 -5.32
C SER A 258 -13.44 -5.93 -4.53
N SER A 259 -13.35 -5.78 -3.21
CA SER A 259 -14.52 -5.72 -2.35
C SER A 259 -14.24 -4.92 -1.08
N LEU A 260 -15.27 -4.24 -0.58
CA LEU A 260 -15.26 -3.67 0.77
C LEU A 260 -16.49 -4.21 1.49
N THR A 261 -16.24 -4.91 2.59
CA THR A 261 -17.26 -5.52 3.41
C THR A 261 -17.42 -4.68 4.67
N ARG A 262 -18.66 -4.32 4.98
CA ARG A 262 -19.05 -3.68 6.23
C ARG A 262 -19.95 -4.66 6.99
N VAL A 263 -19.54 -5.03 8.19
CA VAL A 263 -20.31 -5.91 9.09
C VAL A 263 -20.87 -5.01 10.19
N PRO A 264 -22.20 -4.88 10.34
CA PRO A 264 -22.78 -4.05 11.39
C PRO A 264 -22.41 -4.63 12.75
N LEU A 265 -22.06 -3.74 13.68
CA LEU A 265 -21.70 -4.08 15.04
C LEU A 265 -22.82 -3.61 15.97
N PRO A 266 -23.48 -4.51 16.71
CA PRO A 266 -24.50 -4.11 17.69
C PRO A 266 -23.88 -3.22 18.77
N ASP A 267 -24.73 -2.37 19.34
CA ASP A 267 -24.41 -1.50 20.47
C ASP A 267 -24.69 -2.24 21.77
N ASP A 268 -23.75 -3.10 22.13
CA ASP A 268 -23.68 -3.81 23.40
C ASP A 268 -22.33 -3.58 24.10
N GLU A 269 -22.25 -3.96 25.37
CA GLU A 269 -21.07 -3.71 26.20
C GLU A 269 -19.83 -4.44 25.69
N GLU A 270 -19.97 -5.71 25.29
CA GLU A 270 -18.84 -6.53 24.82
C GLU A 270 -18.22 -5.95 23.55
N MET A 271 -19.05 -5.50 22.61
CA MET A 271 -18.59 -4.87 21.37
C MET A 271 -17.95 -3.50 21.62
N ARG A 272 -18.45 -2.74 22.61
CA ARG A 272 -17.84 -1.47 23.03
C ARG A 272 -16.47 -1.69 23.67
N GLU A 273 -16.36 -2.64 24.60
CA GLU A 273 -15.11 -3.01 25.27
C GLU A 273 -14.04 -3.41 24.24
N MET A 274 -14.38 -4.26 23.26
CA MET A 274 -13.47 -4.64 22.17
C MET A 274 -12.91 -3.43 21.41
N VAL A 275 -13.75 -2.42 21.12
CA VAL A 275 -13.33 -1.22 20.41
C VAL A 275 -12.49 -0.30 21.30
N ILE A 276 -12.85 -0.18 22.59
CA ILE A 276 -12.11 0.59 23.60
C ILE A 276 -10.71 0.01 23.76
N ASP A 277 -10.58 -1.31 23.91
CA ASP A 277 -9.29 -1.98 24.07
C ASP A 277 -8.40 -1.79 22.83
N ALA A 278 -8.98 -1.96 21.64
CA ALA A 278 -8.26 -1.73 20.39
C ALA A 278 -7.80 -0.27 20.24
N PHE A 279 -8.65 0.68 20.63
CA PHE A 279 -8.30 2.10 20.61
C PHE A 279 -7.19 2.43 21.61
N THR A 280 -7.33 1.97 22.85
CA THR A 280 -6.38 2.21 23.94
C THR A 280 -5.00 1.68 23.58
N THR A 281 -4.94 0.44 23.08
CA THR A 281 -3.70 -0.17 22.60
C THR A 281 -3.05 0.68 21.50
N LYS A 282 -3.82 1.09 20.48
CA LYS A 282 -3.33 1.94 19.40
C LYS A 282 -2.77 3.28 19.92
N ALA A 283 -3.52 3.94 20.81
CA ALA A 283 -3.14 5.24 21.35
C ALA A 283 -1.86 5.12 22.21
N GLU A 284 -1.74 4.09 23.03
CA GLU A 284 -0.55 3.83 23.85
C GLU A 284 0.68 3.53 22.99
N GLU A 285 0.55 2.73 21.92
CA GLU A 285 1.63 2.46 20.97
C GLU A 285 2.07 3.74 20.24
N GLU A 286 1.13 4.60 19.85
CA GLU A 286 1.43 5.85 19.17
C GLU A 286 2.10 6.88 20.09
N LEU A 287 1.62 7.01 21.34
CA LEU A 287 2.21 7.87 22.36
C LEU A 287 3.60 7.39 22.78
N THR A 288 3.80 6.08 22.91
CA THR A 288 5.13 5.50 23.20
C THR A 288 6.12 5.83 22.10
N ARG A 289 5.69 5.71 20.83
CA ARG A 289 6.51 6.05 19.68
C ARG A 289 6.82 7.54 19.62
N LEU A 290 5.83 8.40 19.85
CA LEU A 290 6.04 9.85 19.93
C LEU A 290 7.02 10.22 21.04
N SER A 291 6.90 9.61 22.23
CA SER A 291 7.85 9.81 23.35
C SER A 291 9.29 9.48 22.94
N LEU A 292 9.51 8.34 22.26
CA LEU A 292 10.82 7.95 21.76
C LEU A 292 11.35 8.95 20.72
N GLU A 293 10.53 9.33 19.75
CA GLU A 293 10.91 10.28 18.71
C GLU A 293 11.24 11.66 19.28
N ILE A 294 10.49 12.14 20.29
CA ILE A 294 10.76 13.39 21.02
C ILE A 294 12.10 13.30 21.75
N ALA A 295 12.39 12.16 22.41
CA ALA A 295 13.65 11.95 23.10
C ALA A 295 14.84 11.97 22.14
N THR A 296 14.74 11.28 20.99
CA THR A 296 15.75 11.32 19.93
C THR A 296 15.93 12.72 19.36
N ALA A 297 14.83 13.40 19.04
CA ALA A 297 14.84 14.77 18.53
C ALA A 297 15.52 15.74 19.51
N ARG A 298 15.31 15.55 20.82
CA ARG A 298 16.00 16.33 21.86
C ARG A 298 17.50 16.04 21.92
N ALA A 299 17.90 14.77 21.83
CA ALA A 299 19.31 14.37 21.91
C ALA A 299 20.13 14.82 20.69
N GLU A 300 19.53 14.79 19.50
CA GLU A 300 20.20 15.09 18.23
C GLU A 300 20.12 16.56 17.80
N GLY A 301 19.32 17.39 18.48
CA GLY A 301 19.09 18.79 18.13
C GLY A 301 18.10 18.94 16.98
N ALA A 302 16.81 18.79 17.28
CA ALA A 302 15.73 18.84 16.30
C ALA A 302 15.64 20.16 15.54
N SER A 303 15.44 20.08 14.23
CA SER A 303 15.02 21.22 13.42
C SER A 303 13.59 21.67 13.79
N GLN A 304 13.27 22.95 13.57
CA GLN A 304 11.91 23.46 13.76
C GLN A 304 10.86 22.67 12.98
N ALA A 305 11.19 22.21 11.76
CA ALA A 305 10.30 21.39 10.96
C ALA A 305 9.97 20.04 11.61
N GLN A 306 10.96 19.39 12.24
CA GLN A 306 10.75 18.15 12.99
C GLN A 306 9.88 18.39 14.23
N VAL A 307 10.15 19.46 14.99
CA VAL A 307 9.34 19.81 16.17
C VAL A 307 7.87 20.06 15.77
N GLN A 308 7.64 20.81 14.70
CA GLN A 308 6.28 21.05 14.19
C GLN A 308 5.59 19.78 13.66
N ALA A 309 6.34 18.84 13.10
CA ALA A 309 5.79 17.55 12.68
C ALA A 309 5.36 16.69 13.90
N LEU A 310 6.18 16.67 14.96
CA LEU A 310 5.86 15.96 16.19
C LEU A 310 4.65 16.58 16.91
N LEU A 311 4.57 17.91 16.99
CA LEU A 311 3.43 18.61 17.59
C LEU A 311 2.12 18.29 16.86
N ARG A 312 2.11 18.38 15.52
CA ARG A 312 0.91 18.02 14.72
C ARG A 312 0.45 16.59 14.95
N ARG A 313 1.38 15.65 15.13
CA ARG A 313 1.03 14.26 15.44
C ARG A 313 0.47 14.12 16.86
N PHE A 314 1.06 14.80 17.84
CA PHE A 314 0.53 14.83 19.20
C PHE A 314 -0.91 15.38 19.23
N ASP A 315 -1.15 16.50 18.57
CA ASP A 315 -2.49 17.10 18.47
C ASP A 315 -3.49 16.15 17.79
N ALA A 316 -3.08 15.46 16.72
CA ALA A 316 -3.93 14.47 16.07
C ALA A 316 -4.33 13.30 16.99
N VAL A 317 -3.42 12.79 17.83
CA VAL A 317 -3.72 11.74 18.81
C VAL A 317 -4.67 12.25 19.89
N LYS A 318 -4.44 13.47 20.38
CA LYS A 318 -5.29 14.13 21.39
C LYS A 318 -6.71 14.36 20.86
N ASP A 319 -6.84 14.86 19.65
CA ASP A 319 -8.14 15.11 19.00
C ASP A 319 -8.88 13.80 18.79
N SER A 320 -8.19 12.78 18.25
CA SER A 320 -8.75 11.44 18.11
C SER A 320 -9.21 10.86 19.46
N THR A 321 -8.46 11.04 20.54
CA THR A 321 -8.81 10.53 21.88
C THR A 321 -10.07 11.21 22.42
N THR A 322 -10.19 12.52 22.20
CA THR A 322 -11.35 13.32 22.61
C THR A 322 -12.61 12.92 21.85
N GLU A 323 -12.49 12.69 20.55
CA GLU A 323 -13.60 12.25 19.71
C GLU A 323 -14.06 10.82 20.06
N HIS A 324 -13.11 9.92 20.34
CA HIS A 324 -13.43 8.55 20.74
C HIS A 324 -14.04 8.51 22.14
N SER A 325 -13.52 9.24 23.14
CA SER A 325 -14.14 9.28 24.47
C SER A 325 -15.57 9.81 24.41
N ALA A 326 -15.82 10.84 23.60
CA ALA A 326 -17.17 11.39 23.38
C ALA A 326 -18.12 10.39 22.72
N ARG A 327 -17.65 9.62 21.71
CA ARG A 327 -18.48 8.63 20.99
C ARG A 327 -18.70 7.34 21.75
N LEU A 328 -17.69 6.91 22.51
CA LEU A 328 -17.74 5.70 23.31
C LEU A 328 -18.45 5.92 24.64
N ALA A 329 -18.69 7.18 25.03
CA ALA A 329 -19.27 7.59 26.30
C ALA A 329 -18.48 7.06 27.52
N THR A 330 -17.17 6.89 27.35
CA THR A 330 -16.26 6.29 28.34
C THR A 330 -15.05 7.18 28.55
N SER A 331 -14.57 7.26 29.79
CA SER A 331 -13.31 7.94 30.14
C SER A 331 -12.12 7.02 29.86
N LEU A 332 -11.16 7.50 29.05
CA LEU A 332 -9.96 6.77 28.65
C LEU A 332 -8.78 7.15 29.56
N LYS A 333 -8.92 6.89 30.86
CA LYS A 333 -7.99 7.42 31.90
C LYS A 333 -6.52 7.08 31.67
N SER A 334 -6.20 5.86 31.19
CA SER A 334 -4.81 5.47 30.90
C SER A 334 -4.23 6.28 29.74
N THR A 335 -5.00 6.44 28.67
CA THR A 335 -4.62 7.26 27.51
C THR A 335 -4.47 8.73 27.87
N GLU A 336 -5.36 9.27 28.72
CA GLU A 336 -5.27 10.65 29.23
C GLU A 336 -3.98 10.90 30.02
N ALA A 337 -3.58 9.97 30.89
CA ALA A 337 -2.33 10.05 31.63
C ALA A 337 -1.10 10.00 30.70
N ALA A 338 -1.12 9.13 29.70
CA ALA A 338 -0.06 9.04 28.69
C ALA A 338 0.04 10.32 27.84
N LEU A 339 -1.10 10.92 27.47
CA LEU A 339 -1.14 12.21 26.77
C LEU A 339 -0.50 13.34 27.61
N GLN A 340 -0.77 13.39 28.91
CA GLN A 340 -0.17 14.40 29.79
C GLN A 340 1.36 14.26 29.87
N LEU A 341 1.87 13.03 29.94
CA LEU A 341 3.30 12.76 29.93
C LEU A 341 3.96 13.26 28.64
N VAL A 342 3.41 12.88 27.48
CA VAL A 342 3.96 13.28 26.17
C VAL A 342 3.84 14.80 25.97
N HIS A 343 2.76 15.43 26.45
CA HIS A 343 2.62 16.89 26.42
C HIS A 343 3.74 17.59 27.21
N ALA A 344 4.09 17.10 28.40
CA ALA A 344 5.18 17.66 29.20
C ALA A 344 6.53 17.51 28.50
N GLN A 345 6.79 16.37 27.84
CA GLN A 345 7.99 16.17 27.04
C GLN A 345 8.04 17.11 25.83
N MET A 346 6.91 17.31 25.14
CA MET A 346 6.80 18.22 24.00
C MET A 346 7.06 19.67 24.41
N ALA A 347 6.48 20.11 25.53
CA ALA A 347 6.72 21.45 26.08
C ALA A 347 8.22 21.66 26.38
N SER A 348 8.87 20.65 26.98
CA SER A 348 10.32 20.68 27.22
C SER A 348 11.11 20.79 25.91
N LEU A 349 10.75 20.05 24.86
CA LEU A 349 11.41 20.12 23.56
C LEU A 349 11.26 21.51 22.93
N LEU A 350 10.06 22.10 22.96
CA LEU A 350 9.79 23.44 22.45
C LEU A 350 10.63 24.51 23.14
N THR A 351 10.77 24.43 24.47
CA THR A 351 11.61 25.37 25.23
C THR A 351 13.10 25.25 24.95
N SER A 352 13.58 24.07 24.53
CA SER A 352 15.00 23.82 24.22
C SER A 352 15.37 24.13 22.76
N ALA A 353 14.37 24.28 21.89
CA ALA A 353 14.55 24.56 20.46
C ALA A 353 14.41 26.06 20.10
N CYS A 354 13.97 26.88 21.05
CA CYS A 354 14.02 28.35 21.00
C CYS A 354 15.35 28.84 21.60
#